data_AF-A0A372BIA3-F1
#
_entry.id   AF-A0A372BIA3-F1
#
_cell.length_a   1.000
_cell.length_b   1.000
_cell.length_c   1.000
_cell.angle_alpha   90.00
_cell.angle_beta   90.00
_cell.angle_gamma   90.00
#
_symmetry.space_group_name_H-M   'P 1'
#
loop_
_entity.id
_entity.type
_entity.pdbx_description
1 polymer ?
#
loop_
_entity_poly.entity_id
_entity_poly.type
_entity_poly.pdbx_seq_one_letter_code
_entity_poly.pdbx_strand_id
1 'polypeptide(L)'
;MFKTKLEKKIRKIGVFFILAFSAYLFLAFLLLSKYPLNHYEFDLVKSYEVLKDGLTLAATFLTSVVAFVLFSHWSEQHSLIRNERDIIQLLKEAKNITNVVEDIQDYITSYYERGLTVEELTEYEKRVEDLLPRIYKHSDDLKESGKNFTNNEFHNVCYKMHQKQLNLLYKILALLQTCRDLEKSKVDPNNRESLPGLIYQEQMVSDRYFKAVETYTLYSEEVKPQIEKLADEHRIK
;
A
#
# COMPACT_ATOMS: atom_id res chain seq x y z
N MET A 1 -0.46 -4.00 22.18
CA MET A 1 0.15 -5.35 22.04
C MET A 1 1.68 -5.33 21.86
N PHE A 2 2.25 -4.31 21.19
CA PHE A 2 3.70 -4.21 20.94
C PHE A 2 4.57 -3.85 22.16
N LYS A 3 4.15 -2.90 23.00
CA LYS A 3 4.88 -2.50 24.22
C LYS A 3 5.14 -3.69 25.17
N THR A 4 4.13 -4.54 25.34
CA THR A 4 4.21 -5.76 26.16
C THR A 4 5.16 -6.82 25.58
N LYS A 5 5.40 -6.83 24.26
CA LYS A 5 6.35 -7.75 23.60
C LYS A 5 7.79 -7.28 23.82
N LEU A 6 8.04 -5.97 23.72
CA LEU A 6 9.34 -5.37 23.99
C LEU A 6 9.77 -5.58 25.45
N GLU A 7 8.86 -5.28 26.39
CA GLU A 7 9.09 -5.46 27.82
C GLU A 7 9.45 -6.91 28.18
N LYS A 8 8.75 -7.89 27.60
CA LYS A 8 9.06 -9.32 27.77
C LYS A 8 10.46 -9.68 27.25
N LYS A 9 10.86 -9.15 26.09
CA LYS A 9 12.21 -9.39 25.52
C LYS A 9 13.29 -8.79 26.42
N ILE A 10 13.13 -7.54 26.84
CA ILE A 10 14.08 -6.85 27.74
C ILE A 10 14.19 -7.58 29.08
N ARG A 11 13.08 -7.99 29.68
CA ARG A 11 13.06 -8.74 30.94
C ARG A 11 13.82 -10.06 30.85
N LYS A 12 13.64 -10.81 29.74
CA LYS A 12 14.34 -12.08 29.53
C LYS A 12 15.85 -11.89 29.45
N ILE A 13 16.29 -10.84 28.75
CA ILE A 13 17.71 -10.49 28.62
C ILE A 13 18.29 -10.08 29.98
N GLY A 14 17.56 -9.26 30.75
CA GLY A 14 17.99 -8.81 32.08
C GLY A 14 18.22 -9.97 33.06
N VAL A 15 17.31 -10.95 33.10
CA VAL A 15 17.46 -12.15 33.96
C VAL A 15 18.68 -12.98 33.56
N PHE A 16 18.90 -13.19 32.26
CA PHE A 16 20.08 -13.92 31.77
C PHE A 16 21.38 -13.20 32.16
N PHE A 17 21.40 -11.87 32.04
CA PHE A 17 22.56 -11.06 32.42
C PHE A 17 22.89 -11.13 33.90
N ILE A 18 21.88 -11.06 34.77
CA ILE A 18 22.09 -11.16 36.23
C ILE A 18 22.73 -12.51 36.56
N LEU A 19 22.23 -13.60 35.98
CA LEU A 19 22.79 -14.94 36.19
C LEU A 19 24.24 -15.05 35.68
N ALA A 20 24.52 -14.55 34.48
CA ALA A 20 25.86 -14.57 33.90
C ALA A 20 26.86 -13.72 34.70
N PHE A 21 26.42 -12.55 35.17
CA PHE A 21 27.24 -11.66 36.00
C PHE A 21 27.54 -12.28 37.37
N SER A 22 26.54 -12.89 38.02
CA SER A 22 26.76 -13.63 39.27
C SER A 22 27.71 -14.82 39.10
N ALA A 23 27.62 -15.55 37.98
CA ALA A 23 28.54 -16.64 37.66
C ALA A 23 29.98 -16.11 37.43
N TYR A 24 30.13 -15.00 36.71
CA TYR A 24 31.43 -14.34 36.50
C TYR A 24 32.07 -13.95 37.83
N LEU A 25 31.34 -13.30 38.73
CA LEU A 25 31.86 -12.93 40.05
C LEU A 25 32.28 -14.17 40.84
N PHE A 26 31.47 -15.22 40.86
CA PHE A 26 31.81 -16.47 41.55
C PHE A 26 33.11 -17.09 41.03
N LEU A 27 33.27 -17.18 39.70
CA LEU A 27 34.49 -17.68 39.05
C LEU A 27 35.70 -16.78 39.33
N ALA A 28 35.54 -15.46 39.28
CA ALA A 28 36.62 -14.51 39.53
C ALA A 28 37.12 -14.62 40.98
N PHE A 29 36.22 -14.64 41.97
CA PHE A 29 36.62 -14.79 43.37
C PHE A 29 37.25 -16.16 43.65
N LEU A 30 36.80 -17.23 42.99
CA LEU A 30 37.44 -18.55 43.08
C LEU A 30 38.88 -18.52 42.53
N LEU A 31 39.09 -17.90 41.37
CA LEU A 31 40.42 -17.79 40.74
C LEU A 31 41.38 -16.88 41.52
N LEU A 32 40.87 -15.80 42.14
CA LEU A 32 41.67 -14.93 43.00
C LEU A 32 41.94 -15.52 44.40
N SER A 33 41.22 -16.58 44.79
CA SER A 33 41.43 -17.26 46.06
C SER A 33 42.71 -18.10 46.01
N LYS A 34 43.64 -17.88 46.95
CA LYS A 34 44.85 -18.70 47.07
C LYS A 34 44.48 -20.07 47.65
N TYR A 35 44.88 -21.14 46.96
CA TYR A 35 44.74 -22.51 47.46
C TYR A 35 45.92 -22.86 48.38
N PRO A 36 45.72 -23.51 49.56
CA PRO A 36 44.47 -23.96 50.15
C PRO A 36 43.66 -22.85 50.84
N LEU A 37 42.33 -22.96 50.81
CA LEU A 37 41.30 -21.98 51.26
C LEU A 37 41.35 -21.60 52.75
N ASN A 38 42.34 -22.07 53.49
CA ASN A 38 42.43 -21.85 54.92
C ASN A 38 43.25 -20.57 55.14
N HIS A 39 42.54 -19.49 55.51
CA HIS A 39 43.02 -18.17 55.96
C HIS A 39 43.13 -17.11 54.84
N TYR A 40 41.99 -16.68 54.30
CA TYR A 40 41.91 -15.57 53.35
C TYR A 40 41.40 -14.29 54.04
N GLU A 41 42.25 -13.26 54.13
CA GLU A 41 41.81 -11.89 54.43
C GLU A 41 41.21 -11.27 53.16
N PHE A 42 39.99 -10.76 53.25
CA PHE A 42 39.27 -10.19 52.13
C PHE A 42 39.97 -8.92 51.60
N ASP A 43 40.60 -9.00 50.43
CA ASP A 43 41.28 -7.87 49.79
C ASP A 43 40.25 -6.94 49.12
N LEU A 44 39.93 -5.84 49.82
CA LEU A 44 38.96 -4.83 49.35
C LEU A 44 39.36 -4.19 48.01
N VAL A 45 40.66 -4.02 47.75
CA VAL A 45 41.15 -3.35 46.52
C VAL A 45 40.93 -4.26 45.32
N LYS A 46 41.35 -5.53 45.41
CA LYS A 46 41.13 -6.51 44.32
C LYS A 46 39.66 -6.82 44.09
N SER A 47 38.87 -6.90 45.16
CA SER A 47 37.43 -7.11 45.07
C SER A 47 36.74 -5.96 44.33
N TYR A 48 37.17 -4.73 44.57
CA TYR A 48 36.69 -3.55 43.85
C TYR A 48 37.07 -3.57 42.37
N GLU A 49 38.32 -3.94 42.03
CA GLU A 49 38.76 -4.05 40.64
C GLU A 49 37.96 -5.10 39.85
N VAL A 50 37.77 -6.29 40.41
CA VAL A 50 36.96 -7.37 39.80
C VAL A 50 35.51 -6.94 39.59
N LEU A 51 34.93 -6.24 40.57
CA LEU A 51 33.56 -5.74 40.46
C LEU A 51 33.46 -4.64 39.39
N LYS A 52 34.41 -3.71 39.33
CA LYS A 52 34.49 -2.65 38.31
C LYS A 52 34.62 -3.23 36.90
N ASP A 53 35.50 -4.22 36.73
CA ASP A 53 35.72 -4.88 35.43
C ASP A 53 34.49 -5.68 35.01
N GLY A 54 33.90 -6.42 35.95
CA GLY A 54 32.65 -7.13 35.72
C GLY A 54 31.51 -6.20 35.32
N LEU A 55 31.34 -5.06 36.00
CA LEU A 55 30.31 -4.07 35.67
C LEU A 55 30.57 -3.40 34.32
N THR A 56 31.83 -3.12 33.99
CA THR A 56 32.22 -2.54 32.69
C THR A 56 31.92 -3.53 31.56
N LEU A 57 32.25 -4.80 31.75
CA LEU A 57 31.93 -5.88 30.81
C LEU A 57 30.42 -6.09 30.71
N ALA A 58 29.69 -6.07 31.82
CA ALA A 58 28.24 -6.15 31.81
C ALA A 58 27.64 -4.98 31.03
N ALA A 59 28.11 -3.75 31.26
CA ALA A 59 27.63 -2.55 30.58
C ALA A 59 27.89 -2.58 29.06
N THR A 60 29.07 -3.01 28.62
CA THR A 60 29.39 -3.08 27.18
C THR A 60 28.48 -4.08 26.47
N PHE A 61 28.32 -5.30 26.99
CA PHE A 61 27.44 -6.29 26.39
C PHE A 61 25.96 -5.88 26.47
N LEU A 62 25.51 -5.34 27.62
CA LEU A 62 24.11 -4.94 27.80
C LEU A 62 23.75 -3.79 26.84
N THR A 63 24.67 -2.84 26.63
CA THR A 63 24.47 -1.72 25.71
C THR A 63 24.23 -2.20 24.28
N SER A 64 25.06 -3.13 23.78
CA SER A 64 24.89 -3.69 22.42
C SER A 64 23.56 -4.43 22.27
N VAL A 65 23.17 -5.23 23.27
CA VAL A 65 21.93 -6.01 23.22
C VAL A 65 20.70 -5.09 23.31
N VAL A 66 20.72 -4.09 24.19
CA VAL A 66 19.64 -3.08 24.30
C VAL A 66 19.52 -2.29 22.99
N ALA A 67 20.63 -1.86 22.39
CA ALA A 67 20.63 -1.16 21.11
C ALA A 67 20.01 -2.01 19.99
N PHE A 68 20.34 -3.30 19.90
CA PHE A 68 19.75 -4.21 18.91
C PHE A 68 18.23 -4.37 19.11
N VAL A 69 17.79 -4.56 20.35
CA VAL A 69 16.37 -4.70 20.67
C VAL A 69 15.61 -3.41 20.33
N LEU A 70 16.15 -2.25 20.69
CA LEU A 70 15.57 -0.95 20.35
C LEU A 70 15.51 -0.74 18.84
N PHE A 71 16.58 -1.05 18.11
CA PHE A 71 16.61 -0.95 16.65
C PHE A 71 15.57 -1.86 15.99
N SER A 72 15.48 -3.13 16.43
CA SER A 72 14.50 -4.07 15.90
C SER A 72 13.06 -3.59 16.11
N HIS A 73 12.77 -3.00 17.27
CA HIS A 73 11.47 -2.43 17.59
C HIS A 73 11.16 -1.18 16.77
N TRP A 74 12.13 -0.27 16.68
CA TRP A 74 12.02 0.96 15.91
C TRP A 74 11.77 0.67 14.43
N SER A 75 12.47 -0.31 13.85
CA SER A 75 12.31 -0.73 12.46
C SER A 75 10.93 -1.33 12.20
N GLU A 76 10.42 -2.21 13.08
CA GLU A 76 9.07 -2.78 12.99
C GLU A 76 8.01 -1.66 13.02
N GLN A 77 8.13 -0.71 13.96
CA GLN A 77 7.23 0.43 14.06
C GLN A 77 7.30 1.35 12.82
N HIS A 78 8.49 1.64 12.31
CA HIS A 78 8.65 2.47 11.11
C HIS A 78 8.05 1.81 9.87
N SER A 79 8.18 0.49 9.74
CA SER A 79 7.56 -0.25 8.64
C SER A 79 6.03 -0.17 8.72
N LEU A 80 5.43 -0.28 9.92
CA LEU A 80 3.98 -0.16 10.09
C LEU A 80 3.48 1.24 9.71
N ILE A 81 4.14 2.29 10.21
CA ILE A 81 3.79 3.68 9.90
C ILE A 81 3.93 3.97 8.39
N ARG A 82 4.97 3.45 7.76
CA ARG A 82 5.15 3.57 6.30
C ARG A 82 4.01 2.88 5.56
N ASN A 83 3.72 1.62 5.89
CA ASN A 83 2.67 0.85 5.24
C ASN A 83 1.29 1.51 5.41
N GLU A 84 0.99 2.07 6.58
CA GLU A 84 -0.25 2.83 6.82
C GLU A 84 -0.34 4.06 5.91
N ARG A 85 0.74 4.85 5.83
CA ARG A 85 0.81 6.02 4.94
C ARG A 85 0.61 5.63 3.47
N ASP A 86 1.26 4.55 3.04
CA ASP A 86 1.18 4.06 1.67
C ASP A 86 -0.27 3.65 1.34
N ILE A 87 -0.96 2.90 2.21
CA ILE A 87 -2.36 2.52 2.02
C ILE A 87 -3.28 3.74 1.95
N ILE A 88 -3.08 4.75 2.81
CA ILE A 88 -3.87 5.98 2.78
C ILE A 88 -3.72 6.69 1.45
N GLN A 89 -2.49 6.78 0.93
CA GLN A 89 -2.22 7.43 -0.34
C GLN A 89 -2.85 6.65 -1.51
N LEU A 90 -2.71 5.33 -1.53
CA LEU A 90 -3.32 4.46 -2.54
C LEU A 90 -4.85 4.54 -2.52
N LEU A 91 -5.46 4.50 -1.33
CA LEU A 91 -6.90 4.65 -1.19
C LEU A 91 -7.37 6.01 -1.75
N LYS A 92 -6.66 7.08 -1.43
CA LYS A 92 -7.02 8.43 -1.91
C LYS A 92 -6.96 8.52 -3.43
N GLU A 93 -5.94 7.95 -4.05
CA GLU A 93 -5.80 7.95 -5.50
C GLU A 93 -6.85 7.04 -6.17
N ALA A 94 -7.13 5.86 -5.61
CA ALA A 94 -8.20 4.98 -6.09
C ALA A 94 -9.56 5.68 -6.10
N LYS A 95 -9.88 6.44 -5.03
CA LYS A 95 -11.12 7.24 -4.96
C LYS A 95 -11.13 8.35 -6.00
N ASN A 96 -10.02 9.07 -6.17
CA ASN A 96 -9.92 10.14 -7.16
C ASN A 96 -10.16 9.60 -8.58
N ILE A 97 -9.46 8.54 -8.97
CA ILE A 97 -9.65 7.85 -10.25
C ILE A 97 -11.12 7.47 -10.43
N THR A 98 -11.74 6.84 -9.43
CA THR A 98 -13.13 6.39 -9.49
C THR A 98 -14.09 7.55 -9.74
N ASN A 99 -13.92 8.67 -9.03
CA ASN A 99 -14.74 9.86 -9.23
C ASN A 99 -14.58 10.45 -10.64
N VAL A 100 -13.37 10.47 -11.19
CA VAL A 100 -13.14 10.97 -12.55
C VAL A 100 -13.76 10.05 -13.60
N VAL A 101 -13.67 8.72 -13.43
CA VAL A 101 -14.33 7.76 -14.32
C VAL A 101 -15.84 7.97 -14.31
N GLU A 102 -16.43 8.14 -13.13
CA GLU A 102 -17.87 8.35 -12.96
C GLU A 102 -18.32 9.67 -13.56
N ASP A 103 -17.59 10.77 -13.35
CA ASP A 103 -17.88 12.07 -13.98
C ASP A 103 -17.87 12.00 -15.52
N ILE A 104 -16.87 11.31 -16.10
CA ILE A 104 -16.82 11.09 -17.55
C ILE A 104 -18.02 10.25 -18.01
N GLN A 105 -18.29 9.14 -17.32
CA GLN A 105 -19.38 8.23 -17.66
C GLN A 105 -20.74 8.91 -17.57
N ASP A 106 -21.00 9.67 -16.51
CA ASP A 106 -22.26 10.38 -16.27
C ASP A 106 -22.51 11.45 -17.32
N TYR A 107 -21.47 12.22 -17.70
CA TYR A 107 -21.59 13.20 -18.76
C TYR A 107 -21.92 12.55 -20.11
N ILE A 108 -21.15 11.53 -20.51
CA ILE A 108 -21.38 10.85 -21.79
C ILE A 108 -22.78 10.21 -21.81
N THR A 109 -23.18 9.54 -20.73
CA THR A 109 -24.52 8.92 -20.62
C THR A 109 -25.63 9.97 -20.77
N SER A 110 -25.51 11.10 -20.08
CA SER A 110 -26.56 12.13 -20.02
C SER A 110 -26.75 12.89 -21.32
N TYR A 111 -25.67 13.10 -22.08
CA TYR A 111 -25.70 13.94 -23.29
C TYR A 111 -25.62 13.16 -24.59
N TYR A 112 -25.44 11.84 -24.53
CA TYR A 112 -25.38 11.00 -25.72
C TYR A 112 -26.64 11.10 -26.58
N GLU A 113 -27.84 11.07 -25.99
CA GLU A 113 -29.11 11.13 -26.75
C GLU A 113 -29.30 12.44 -27.52
N ARG A 114 -28.74 13.56 -27.04
CA ARG A 114 -28.82 14.85 -27.75
C ARG A 114 -27.77 15.01 -28.85
N GLY A 115 -26.84 14.07 -28.98
CA GLY A 115 -25.63 14.20 -29.78
C GLY A 115 -24.58 15.10 -29.12
N LEU A 116 -23.33 14.61 -29.10
CA LEU A 116 -22.16 15.33 -28.58
C LEU A 116 -21.60 16.26 -29.66
N THR A 117 -21.19 17.49 -29.30
CA THR A 117 -20.51 18.38 -30.26
C THR A 117 -19.08 17.94 -30.52
N VAL A 118 -18.45 18.44 -31.59
CA VAL A 118 -17.06 18.12 -31.92
C VAL A 118 -16.10 18.56 -30.80
N GLU A 119 -16.37 19.69 -30.15
CA GLU A 119 -15.62 20.19 -29.02
C GLU A 119 -15.72 19.25 -27.82
N GLU A 120 -16.94 18.81 -27.48
CA GLU A 120 -17.20 17.87 -26.39
C GLU A 120 -16.54 16.52 -26.64
N LEU A 121 -16.66 16.00 -27.86
CA LEU A 121 -15.99 14.76 -28.28
C LEU A 121 -14.46 14.86 -28.15
N THR A 122 -13.89 16.02 -28.43
CA THR A 122 -12.44 16.25 -28.33
C THR A 122 -11.99 16.40 -26.87
N GLU A 123 -12.75 17.14 -26.07
CA GLU A 123 -12.49 17.33 -24.65
C GLU A 123 -12.51 15.99 -23.91
N TYR A 124 -13.57 15.20 -24.07
CA TYR A 124 -13.72 13.95 -23.33
C TYR A 124 -12.79 12.85 -23.82
N GLU A 125 -12.43 12.81 -25.09
CA GLU A 125 -11.38 11.89 -25.56
C GLU A 125 -10.07 12.20 -24.84
N LYS A 126 -9.66 13.47 -24.81
CA LYS A 126 -8.46 13.90 -24.08
C LYS A 126 -8.52 13.57 -22.60
N ARG A 127 -9.67 13.80 -21.93
CA ARG A 127 -9.85 13.45 -20.51
C ARG A 127 -9.65 11.95 -20.28
N VAL A 128 -10.14 11.09 -21.17
CA VAL A 128 -9.92 9.65 -21.08
C VAL A 128 -8.45 9.31 -21.32
N GLU A 129 -7.83 9.87 -22.34
CA GLU A 129 -6.41 9.67 -22.66
C GLU A 129 -5.48 10.08 -21.51
N ASP A 130 -5.79 11.18 -20.81
CA ASP A 130 -5.06 11.65 -19.63
C ASP A 130 -5.27 10.74 -18.40
N LEU A 131 -6.43 10.08 -18.31
CA LEU A 131 -6.78 9.21 -17.18
C LEU A 131 -6.17 7.82 -17.28
N LEU A 132 -6.07 7.25 -18.49
CA LEU A 132 -5.46 5.93 -18.73
C LEU A 132 -4.08 5.77 -18.06
N PRO A 133 -3.09 6.65 -18.26
CA PRO A 133 -1.77 6.51 -17.64
C PRO A 133 -1.82 6.63 -16.11
N ARG A 134 -2.75 7.40 -15.54
CA ARG A 134 -2.96 7.45 -14.08
C ARG A 134 -3.41 6.10 -13.54
N ILE A 135 -4.35 5.44 -14.21
CA ILE A 135 -4.84 4.11 -13.81
C ILE A 135 -3.72 3.08 -13.89
N TYR A 136 -2.93 3.09 -14.97
CA TYR A 136 -1.79 2.19 -15.12
C TYR A 136 -0.75 2.40 -14.03
N LYS A 137 -0.35 3.65 -13.80
CA LYS A 137 0.61 3.99 -12.74
C LYS A 137 0.11 3.55 -11.37
N HIS A 138 -1.15 3.84 -11.03
CA HIS A 138 -1.71 3.45 -9.75
C HIS A 138 -1.80 1.91 -9.60
N SER A 139 -2.06 1.19 -10.69
CA SER A 139 -2.04 -0.27 -10.71
C SER A 139 -0.63 -0.83 -10.44
N ASP A 140 0.42 -0.19 -10.97
CA ASP A 140 1.81 -0.54 -10.68
C ASP A 140 2.17 -0.24 -9.22
N ASP A 141 1.76 0.93 -8.70
CA ASP A 141 1.96 1.33 -7.31
C ASP A 141 1.27 0.35 -6.34
N LEU A 142 0.05 -0.11 -6.66
CA LEU A 142 -0.65 -1.16 -5.91
C LEU A 142 0.15 -2.47 -5.92
N LYS A 143 0.66 -2.90 -7.08
CA LYS A 143 1.43 -4.14 -7.20
C LYS A 143 2.73 -4.09 -6.39
N GLU A 144 3.43 -2.96 -6.43
CA GLU A 144 4.67 -2.78 -5.66
C GLU A 144 4.39 -2.75 -4.17
N SER A 145 3.38 -1.96 -3.75
CA SER A 145 2.96 -1.86 -2.35
C SER A 145 2.56 -3.21 -1.78
N GLY A 146 1.79 -4.02 -2.52
CA GLY A 146 1.30 -5.34 -2.08
C GLY A 146 2.40 -6.31 -1.65
N LYS A 147 3.65 -6.15 -2.10
CA LYS A 147 4.78 -6.98 -1.63
C LYS A 147 5.09 -6.80 -0.14
N ASN A 148 4.71 -5.66 0.44
CA ASN A 148 4.96 -5.30 1.83
C ASN A 148 3.87 -5.80 2.79
N PHE A 149 2.82 -6.44 2.27
CA PHE A 149 1.65 -6.87 3.04
C PHE A 149 1.49 -8.39 3.02
N THR A 150 0.90 -8.91 4.09
CA THR A 150 0.52 -10.33 4.21
C THR A 150 -0.87 -10.58 3.65
N ASN A 151 -1.80 -9.65 3.87
CA ASN A 151 -3.11 -9.63 3.23
C ASN A 151 -3.06 -8.65 2.04
N ASN A 152 -3.33 -9.17 0.84
CA ASN A 152 -3.34 -8.41 -0.41
C ASN A 152 -4.75 -8.21 -0.97
N GLU A 153 -5.78 -8.48 -0.17
CA GLU A 153 -7.18 -8.36 -0.59
C GLU A 153 -7.53 -6.94 -1.03
N PHE A 154 -7.10 -5.92 -0.28
CA PHE A 154 -7.21 -4.51 -0.69
C PHE A 154 -6.65 -4.28 -2.09
N HIS A 155 -5.39 -4.69 -2.32
CA HIS A 155 -4.73 -4.51 -3.62
C HIS A 155 -5.43 -5.26 -4.75
N ASN A 156 -5.88 -6.49 -4.48
CA ASN A 156 -6.59 -7.31 -5.46
C ASN A 156 -7.93 -6.70 -5.86
N VAL A 157 -8.69 -6.17 -4.89
CA VAL A 157 -9.98 -5.53 -5.13
C VAL A 157 -9.79 -4.23 -5.93
N CYS A 158 -8.83 -3.38 -5.53
CA CYS A 158 -8.48 -2.18 -6.28
C CYS A 158 -8.01 -2.50 -7.71
N TYR A 159 -7.20 -3.53 -7.90
CA TYR A 159 -6.73 -3.95 -9.22
C TYR A 159 -7.90 -4.39 -10.12
N LYS A 160 -8.84 -5.20 -9.60
CA LYS A 160 -10.05 -5.58 -10.33
C LYS A 160 -10.92 -4.36 -10.67
N MET A 161 -11.04 -3.39 -9.76
CA MET A 161 -11.73 -2.13 -10.02
C MET A 161 -11.09 -1.39 -11.20
N HIS A 162 -9.76 -1.26 -11.23
CA HIS A 162 -9.05 -0.66 -12.35
C HIS A 162 -9.25 -1.40 -13.67
N GLN A 163 -9.29 -2.73 -13.67
CA GLN A 163 -9.60 -3.49 -14.88
C GLN A 163 -11.00 -3.16 -15.44
N LYS A 164 -12.00 -3.02 -14.56
CA LYS A 164 -13.36 -2.63 -14.95
C LYS A 164 -13.41 -1.19 -15.48
N GLN A 165 -12.70 -0.28 -14.82
CA GLN A 165 -12.56 1.12 -15.24
C GLN A 165 -11.90 1.21 -16.63
N LEU A 166 -10.78 0.52 -16.85
CA LEU A 166 -10.10 0.50 -18.15
C LEU A 166 -11.02 -0.04 -19.24
N ASN A 167 -11.73 -1.14 -18.99
CA ASN A 167 -12.68 -1.68 -19.96
C ASN A 167 -13.78 -0.66 -20.32
N LEU A 168 -14.34 0.04 -19.34
CA LEU A 168 -15.33 1.10 -19.57
C LEU A 168 -14.73 2.26 -20.39
N LEU A 169 -13.55 2.76 -20.01
CA LEU A 169 -12.87 3.85 -20.72
C LEU A 169 -12.56 3.50 -22.18
N TYR A 170 -12.19 2.25 -22.47
CA TYR A 170 -12.02 1.80 -23.85
C TYR A 170 -13.32 1.77 -24.65
N LYS A 171 -14.46 1.47 -24.00
CA LYS A 171 -15.78 1.59 -24.66
C LYS A 171 -16.16 3.05 -24.91
N ILE A 172 -15.86 3.93 -23.97
CA ILE A 172 -16.06 5.37 -24.12
C ILE A 172 -15.24 5.90 -25.30
N LEU A 173 -13.94 5.58 -25.39
CA LEU A 173 -13.10 6.00 -26.52
C LEU A 173 -13.67 5.53 -27.85
N ALA A 174 -14.08 4.26 -27.95
CA ALA A 174 -14.66 3.72 -29.17
C ALA A 174 -15.95 4.46 -29.57
N LEU A 175 -16.80 4.80 -28.59
CA LEU A 175 -18.02 5.58 -28.80
C LEU A 175 -17.70 6.98 -29.32
N LEU A 176 -16.82 7.71 -28.61
CA LEU A 176 -16.41 9.07 -28.97
C LEU A 176 -15.81 9.14 -30.38
N GLN A 177 -14.97 8.17 -30.75
CA GLN A 177 -14.38 8.09 -32.08
C GLN A 177 -15.45 7.83 -33.15
N THR A 178 -16.37 6.91 -32.89
CA THR A 178 -17.45 6.60 -33.85
C THR A 178 -18.40 7.79 -34.03
N CYS A 179 -18.77 8.49 -32.96
CA CYS A 179 -19.56 9.72 -33.03
C CYS A 179 -18.83 10.80 -33.84
N ARG A 180 -17.52 10.95 -33.65
CA ARG A 180 -16.72 11.93 -34.41
C ARG A 180 -16.66 11.62 -35.90
N ASP A 181 -16.46 10.36 -36.27
CA ASP A 181 -16.41 9.93 -37.66
C ASP A 181 -17.76 10.12 -38.36
N LEU A 182 -18.85 9.90 -37.62
CA LEU A 182 -20.21 10.16 -38.07
C LEU A 182 -20.45 11.66 -38.31
N GLU A 183 -20.06 12.53 -37.37
CA GLU A 183 -20.17 13.99 -37.53
C GLU A 183 -19.35 14.50 -38.73
N LYS A 184 -18.12 14.03 -38.91
CA LYS A 184 -17.30 14.36 -40.09
C LYS A 184 -17.96 13.94 -41.41
N SER A 185 -18.56 12.75 -41.43
CA SER A 185 -19.19 12.19 -42.64
C SER A 185 -20.51 12.89 -43.00
N LYS A 186 -21.21 13.49 -42.04
CA LYS A 186 -22.39 14.34 -42.30
C LYS A 186 -22.03 15.63 -43.04
N VAL A 187 -20.84 16.19 -42.76
CA VAL A 187 -20.39 17.47 -43.31
C VAL A 187 -19.73 17.30 -44.69
N ASP A 188 -18.99 16.21 -44.91
CA ASP A 188 -18.29 15.95 -46.19
C ASP A 188 -19.20 15.25 -47.23
N PRO A 189 -19.52 15.91 -48.36
CA PRO A 189 -20.36 15.32 -49.42
C PRO A 189 -19.79 14.03 -50.03
N ASN A 190 -18.46 13.85 -50.01
CA ASN A 190 -17.80 12.69 -50.61
C ASN A 190 -17.92 11.42 -49.76
N ASN A 191 -18.29 11.55 -48.48
CA ASN A 191 -18.41 10.43 -47.54
C ASN A 191 -19.86 9.95 -47.35
N ARG A 192 -20.79 10.38 -48.21
CA ARG A 192 -22.21 9.99 -48.05
C ARG A 192 -22.47 8.50 -48.21
N GLU A 193 -21.64 7.80 -48.98
CA GLU A 193 -21.78 6.34 -49.18
C GLU A 193 -21.41 5.52 -47.93
N SER A 194 -20.59 6.05 -47.03
CA SER A 194 -20.19 5.35 -45.79
C SER A 194 -21.16 5.56 -44.62
N LEU A 195 -22.06 6.55 -44.71
CA LEU A 195 -23.01 6.91 -43.65
C LEU A 195 -23.83 5.73 -43.11
N PRO A 196 -24.45 4.87 -43.93
CA PRO A 196 -25.26 3.75 -43.42
C PRO A 196 -24.43 2.77 -42.58
N GLY A 197 -23.18 2.51 -42.98
CA GLY A 197 -22.26 1.64 -42.25
C GLY A 197 -21.84 2.25 -40.92
N LEU A 198 -21.55 3.55 -40.90
CA LEU A 198 -21.19 4.27 -39.68
C LEU A 198 -22.34 4.36 -38.68
N ILE A 199 -23.58 4.56 -39.13
CA ILE A 199 -24.77 4.53 -38.27
C ILE A 199 -24.93 3.15 -37.61
N TYR A 200 -24.77 2.07 -38.38
CA TYR A 200 -24.83 0.73 -37.83
C TYR A 200 -23.71 0.47 -36.81
N GLN A 201 -22.49 0.91 -37.10
CA GLN A 201 -21.36 0.80 -36.17
C GLN A 201 -21.62 1.57 -34.87
N GLU A 202 -22.17 2.78 -34.97
CA GLU A 202 -22.52 3.65 -33.86
C GLU A 202 -23.52 2.95 -32.92
N GLN A 203 -24.58 2.36 -33.46
CA GLN A 203 -25.55 1.57 -32.69
C GLN A 203 -24.89 0.40 -31.95
N MET A 204 -24.00 -0.35 -32.62
CA MET A 204 -23.29 -1.47 -31.99
C MET A 204 -22.34 -1.03 -30.88
N VAL A 205 -21.63 0.09 -31.07
CA VAL A 205 -20.67 0.61 -30.08
C VAL A 205 -21.41 1.21 -28.88
N SER A 206 -22.52 1.89 -29.13
CA SER A 206 -23.45 2.41 -28.13
C SER A 206 -23.99 1.31 -27.21
N ASP A 207 -24.53 0.23 -27.77
CA ASP A 207 -25.02 -0.92 -26.99
C ASP A 207 -23.92 -1.51 -26.08
N ARG A 208 -22.71 -1.67 -26.63
CA ARG A 208 -21.55 -2.14 -25.86
C ARG A 208 -21.13 -1.17 -24.75
N TYR A 209 -21.26 0.14 -25.00
CA TYR A 209 -20.98 1.16 -24.01
C TYR A 209 -22.00 1.10 -22.87
N PHE A 210 -23.30 1.16 -23.15
CA PHE A 210 -24.33 1.14 -22.11
C PHE A 210 -24.30 -0.15 -21.28
N LYS A 211 -24.05 -1.29 -21.91
CA LYS A 211 -23.82 -2.56 -21.19
C LYS A 211 -22.58 -2.50 -20.28
N ALA A 212 -21.52 -1.84 -20.72
CA ALA A 212 -20.31 -1.66 -19.91
C ALA A 212 -20.55 -0.70 -18.75
N VAL A 213 -21.35 0.36 -18.93
CA VAL A 213 -21.80 1.27 -17.88
C VAL A 213 -22.56 0.49 -16.82
N GLU A 214 -23.63 -0.22 -17.19
CA GLU A 214 -24.43 -1.03 -16.26
C GLU A 214 -23.56 -2.00 -15.45
N THR A 215 -22.67 -2.73 -16.14
CA THR A 215 -21.76 -3.69 -15.50
C THR A 215 -20.79 -3.00 -14.53
N TYR A 216 -20.28 -1.82 -14.90
CA TYR A 216 -19.34 -1.07 -14.09
C TYR A 216 -20.03 -0.46 -12.87
N THR A 217 -21.17 0.20 -13.03
CA THR A 217 -21.91 0.86 -11.96
C THR A 217 -22.28 -0.15 -10.87
N LEU A 218 -22.86 -1.29 -11.26
CA LEU A 218 -23.24 -2.36 -10.31
C LEU A 218 -22.02 -2.88 -9.53
N TYR A 219 -20.89 -3.10 -10.21
CA TYR A 219 -19.66 -3.54 -9.55
C TYR A 219 -19.06 -2.45 -8.65
N SER A 220 -19.07 -1.19 -9.10
CA SER A 220 -18.54 -0.02 -8.37
C SER A 220 -19.28 0.17 -7.05
N GLU A 221 -20.61 0.13 -7.07
CA GLU A 221 -21.45 0.24 -5.88
C GLU A 221 -21.20 -0.87 -4.86
N GLU A 222 -21.00 -2.10 -5.33
CA GLU A 222 -20.70 -3.25 -4.46
C GLU A 222 -19.31 -3.12 -3.79
N VAL A 223 -18.32 -2.64 -4.55
CA VAL A 223 -16.90 -2.74 -4.18
C VAL A 223 -16.36 -1.51 -3.46
N LYS A 224 -16.87 -0.31 -3.73
CA LYS A 224 -16.49 0.92 -3.01
C LYS A 224 -16.46 0.76 -1.48
N PRO A 225 -17.52 0.29 -0.80
CA PRO A 225 -17.49 0.12 0.65
C PRO A 225 -16.51 -0.97 1.11
N GLN A 226 -16.28 -2.00 0.28
CA GLN A 226 -15.30 -3.05 0.58
C GLN A 226 -13.87 -2.50 0.56
N ILE A 227 -13.52 -1.66 -0.42
CA ILE A 227 -12.20 -1.02 -0.53
C ILE A 227 -11.93 -0.15 0.72
N GLU A 228 -12.91 0.63 1.15
CA GLU A 228 -12.79 1.46 2.35
C GLU A 228 -12.57 0.62 3.61
N LYS A 229 -13.41 -0.40 3.80
CA LYS A 229 -13.29 -1.32 4.94
C LYS A 229 -11.92 -2.02 4.97
N LEU A 230 -11.47 -2.55 3.84
CA LEU A 230 -10.18 -3.24 3.74
C LEU A 230 -9.01 -2.28 4.03
N ALA A 231 -9.08 -1.04 3.55
CA ALA A 231 -8.07 -0.03 3.87
C ALA A 231 -8.04 0.31 5.37
N ASP A 232 -9.20 0.36 6.03
CA ASP A 232 -9.29 0.59 7.48
C ASP A 232 -8.76 -0.59 8.30
N GLU A 233 -8.91 -1.83 7.84
CA GLU A 233 -8.29 -3.01 8.48
C GLU A 233 -6.76 -2.93 8.48
N HIS A 234 -6.17 -2.24 7.51
CA HIS A 234 -4.73 -1.96 7.45
C HIS A 234 -4.29 -0.78 8.32
N ARG A 235 -5.21 0.09 8.75
CA ARG A 235 -4.95 1.22 9.67
C ARG A 235 -4.90 0.81 11.14
N ILE A 236 -5.47 -0.34 11.49
CA ILE A 236 -5.58 -0.79 12.90
C ILE A 236 -4.63 -1.96 13.16
N LYS A 237 -3.35 -1.69 13.51
CA LYS A 237 -2.49 -2.59 14.32
C LYS A 237 -1.42 -1.86 15.14
#